data_AF-A0A935YH27-F1
#
_entry.id   AF-A0A935YH27-F1
#
_cell.length_a   1.000
_cell.length_b   1.000
_cell.length_c   1.000
_cell.angle_alpha   90.00
_cell.angle_beta   90.00
_cell.angle_gamma   90.00
#
_symmetry.space_group_name_H-M   'P 1'
#
loop_
_entity.id
_entity.type
_entity.pdbx_description
1 polymer ?
#
loop_
_entity_poly.entity_id
_entity_poly.type
_entity_poly.pdbx_seq_one_letter_code
_entity_poly.pdbx_strand_id
1 'polypeptide(L)'
;MALVIGLKSHPAPLPDVPWHLPGWLALAGGVGLAWWREPDSRWARTTVLLAWAIGILFATNIDGNTSDAHVLELVLMLGVGILLLPAMAARYWLREPLDYRWLNGRWSLRMWLWLPAGFAIAFAFLWFYFNILTPTLHHSWPLPLEGDRDEALWRLFWGCNFVGIWDELAFINFVFVLLSRSFGFREANLAQAVFFASFLHEMAFVGWGPPVIFAFALIQGLTYRRTGSLLYIVVLHLLVDSVLFYMIANRWYPGWGWHP
;
A
#
# COMPACT_ATOMS: atom_id res chain seq x y z
N MET A 1 -14.27 -7.69 0.68
CA MET A 1 -13.36 -8.30 1.67
C MET A 1 -12.30 -7.29 2.10
N ALA A 2 -11.37 -6.87 1.24
CA ALA A 2 -10.31 -5.93 1.66
C ALA A 2 -10.81 -4.53 2.08
N LEU A 3 -11.98 -4.09 1.60
CA LEU A 3 -12.62 -2.84 2.04
C LEU A 3 -12.87 -2.77 3.55
N VAL A 4 -12.87 -3.91 4.27
CA VAL A 4 -12.94 -3.94 5.75
C VAL A 4 -11.84 -3.11 6.39
N ILE A 5 -10.65 -3.13 5.79
CA ILE A 5 -9.47 -2.41 6.30
C ILE A 5 -9.78 -0.92 6.36
N GLY A 6 -10.20 -0.33 5.23
CA GLY A 6 -10.50 1.09 5.13
C GLY A 6 -11.78 1.55 5.81
N LEU A 7 -12.56 0.65 6.43
CA LEU A 7 -13.78 0.98 7.15
C LEU A 7 -13.57 1.10 8.66
N LYS A 8 -12.34 0.90 9.16
CA LYS A 8 -12.01 0.99 10.58
C LYS A 8 -11.97 2.45 11.04
N SER A 9 -11.14 3.28 10.41
CA SER A 9 -10.97 4.68 10.80
C SER A 9 -11.92 5.64 10.06
N HIS A 10 -12.47 5.20 8.93
CA HIS A 10 -13.37 6.00 8.09
C HIS A 10 -14.68 5.25 7.79
N PRO A 11 -15.61 5.15 8.76
CA PRO A 11 -16.88 4.47 8.56
C PRO A 11 -17.72 5.16 7.48
N ALA A 12 -18.42 4.35 6.68
CA ALA A 12 -19.30 4.82 5.60
C ALA A 12 -20.45 5.70 6.15
N PRO A 13 -21.22 6.41 5.30
CA PRO A 13 -21.87 7.69 5.63
C PRO A 13 -22.94 7.68 6.74
N LEU A 14 -23.33 6.53 7.29
CA LEU A 14 -24.21 6.45 8.45
C LEU A 14 -23.38 6.27 9.73
N PRO A 15 -23.48 7.22 10.69
CA PRO A 15 -22.88 7.07 12.02
C PRO A 15 -23.39 5.79 12.70
N ASP A 16 -22.55 5.18 13.54
CA ASP A 16 -22.87 4.01 14.39
C ASP A 16 -23.19 2.69 13.66
N VAL A 17 -23.13 2.66 12.33
CA VAL A 17 -23.22 1.40 11.58
C VAL A 17 -21.83 0.76 11.51
N PRO A 18 -21.64 -0.46 12.03
CA PRO A 18 -20.34 -1.14 12.00
C PRO A 18 -20.11 -1.73 10.60
N TRP A 19 -19.78 -0.88 9.64
CA TRP A 19 -19.60 -1.22 8.20
C TRP A 19 -18.53 -2.27 7.93
N HIS A 20 -17.62 -2.50 8.89
CA HIS A 20 -16.66 -3.59 8.84
C HIS A 20 -17.33 -4.98 8.97
N LEU A 21 -18.48 -5.11 9.65
CA LEU A 21 -19.14 -6.40 9.87
C LEU A 21 -19.57 -7.10 8.57
N PRO A 22 -20.28 -6.44 7.62
CA PRO A 22 -20.56 -7.05 6.32
C PRO A 22 -19.30 -7.55 5.60
N GLY A 23 -18.20 -6.81 5.72
CA GLY A 23 -16.95 -7.19 5.08
C GLY A 23 -16.26 -8.38 5.78
N TRP A 24 -16.37 -8.50 7.11
CA TRP A 24 -15.94 -9.70 7.85
C TRP A 24 -16.78 -10.93 7.51
N LEU A 25 -18.10 -10.76 7.37
CA LEU A 25 -18.99 -11.84 6.92
C LEU A 25 -18.65 -12.27 5.50
N ALA A 26 -18.38 -11.33 4.59
CA ALA A 26 -17.90 -11.64 3.25
C ALA A 26 -16.54 -12.33 3.26
N LEU A 27 -15.63 -11.96 4.18
CA LEU A 27 -14.33 -12.60 4.34
C LEU A 27 -14.47 -14.05 4.80
N ALA A 28 -15.18 -14.27 5.90
CA ALA A 28 -15.45 -15.59 6.45
C ALA A 28 -16.20 -16.48 5.45
N GLY A 29 -17.22 -15.93 4.78
CA GLY A 29 -17.95 -16.62 3.73
C GLY A 29 -17.09 -16.98 2.52
N GLY A 30 -16.20 -16.09 2.08
CA GLY A 30 -15.28 -16.34 0.96
C GLY A 30 -14.24 -17.42 1.28
N VAL A 31 -13.63 -17.37 2.46
CA VAL A 31 -12.70 -18.40 2.95
C VAL A 31 -13.44 -19.73 3.14
N GLY A 32 -14.60 -19.72 3.81
CA GLY A 32 -15.41 -20.90 4.08
C GLY A 32 -15.91 -21.57 2.79
N LEU A 33 -16.33 -20.80 1.79
CA LEU A 33 -16.75 -21.31 0.50
C LEU A 33 -15.58 -21.96 -0.26
N ALA A 34 -14.40 -21.34 -0.25
CA ALA A 34 -13.21 -21.90 -0.87
C ALA A 34 -12.81 -23.24 -0.23
N TRP A 35 -12.81 -23.29 1.11
CA TRP A 35 -12.50 -24.51 1.86
C TRP A 35 -13.57 -25.61 1.73
N TRP A 36 -14.84 -25.23 1.63
CA TRP A 36 -15.93 -26.20 1.49
C TRP A 36 -15.95 -26.84 0.10
N ARG A 37 -15.75 -26.06 -0.96
CA ARG A 37 -15.78 -26.58 -2.34
C ARG A 37 -14.53 -27.35 -2.71
N GLU A 38 -13.37 -26.85 -2.29
CA GLU A 38 -12.09 -27.44 -2.65
C GLU A 38 -11.17 -27.49 -1.42
N PRO A 39 -11.45 -28.39 -0.47
CA PRO A 39 -10.59 -28.59 0.68
C PRO A 39 -9.16 -28.87 0.21
N ASP A 40 -8.17 -28.26 0.88
CA ASP A 40 -6.74 -28.41 0.57
C ASP A 40 -6.26 -27.91 -0.80
N SER A 41 -7.12 -27.25 -1.59
CA SER A 41 -6.66 -26.68 -2.84
C SER A 41 -5.71 -25.50 -2.63
N ARG A 42 -4.89 -25.22 -3.65
CA ARG A 42 -4.02 -24.03 -3.68
C ARG A 42 -4.82 -22.77 -3.39
N TRP A 43 -6.02 -22.66 -3.97
CA TRP A 43 -6.88 -21.50 -3.79
C TRP A 43 -7.37 -21.36 -2.35
N ALA A 44 -7.86 -22.44 -1.73
CA ALA A 44 -8.31 -22.43 -0.33
C ALA A 44 -7.21 -22.00 0.65
N ARG A 45 -5.95 -22.39 0.40
CA ARG A 45 -4.81 -21.94 1.21
C ARG A 45 -4.42 -20.49 0.93
N THR A 46 -4.50 -20.06 -0.33
CA THR A 46 -4.28 -18.65 -0.71
C THR A 46 -5.30 -17.72 -0.05
N THR A 47 -6.58 -18.09 0.02
CA THR A 47 -7.61 -17.26 0.68
C THR A 47 -7.34 -17.09 2.17
N VAL A 48 -6.76 -18.09 2.84
CA VAL A 48 -6.32 -17.98 4.24
C VAL A 48 -5.19 -16.96 4.39
N LEU A 49 -4.19 -16.97 3.51
CA LEU A 49 -3.10 -15.98 3.56
C LEU A 49 -3.59 -14.56 3.26
N LEU A 50 -4.52 -14.40 2.33
CA LEU A 50 -5.15 -13.11 2.03
C LEU A 50 -6.02 -12.63 3.21
N ALA A 51 -6.74 -13.54 3.87
CA ALA A 51 -7.52 -13.23 5.06
C ALA A 51 -6.65 -12.86 6.26
N TRP A 52 -5.51 -13.55 6.43
CA TRP A 52 -4.49 -13.20 7.41
C TRP A 52 -3.98 -11.77 7.20
N ALA A 53 -3.63 -11.41 5.95
CA ALA A 53 -3.21 -10.05 5.63
C ALA A 53 -4.27 -9.01 5.97
N ILE A 54 -5.55 -9.25 5.61
CA ILE A 54 -6.66 -8.38 5.99
C ILE A 54 -6.77 -8.24 7.52
N GLY A 55 -6.63 -9.35 8.25
CA GLY A 55 -6.71 -9.36 9.70
C GLY A 55 -5.61 -8.56 10.38
N ILE A 56 -4.36 -8.73 9.95
CA ILE A 56 -3.23 -7.95 10.47
C ILE A 56 -3.40 -6.46 10.13
N LEU A 57 -3.75 -6.14 8.89
CA LEU A 57 -3.95 -4.75 8.47
C LEU A 57 -5.09 -4.07 9.24
N PHE A 58 -6.18 -4.77 9.50
CA PHE A 58 -7.27 -4.24 10.33
C PHE A 58 -6.87 -4.07 11.80
N ALA A 59 -6.10 -5.00 12.35
CA ALA A 59 -5.67 -4.94 13.76
C ALA A 59 -4.63 -3.84 14.00
N THR A 60 -3.77 -3.58 13.03
CA THR A 60 -2.68 -2.59 13.11
C THR A 60 -3.25 -1.18 13.12
N ASN A 61 -2.75 -0.31 13.98
CA ASN A 61 -2.99 1.13 13.81
C ASN A 61 -2.07 1.64 12.72
N ILE A 62 -2.62 2.04 11.58
CA ILE A 62 -1.84 2.50 10.43
C ILE A 62 -2.07 4.00 10.33
N ASP A 63 -1.25 4.80 10.98
CA ASP A 63 -1.32 6.26 10.91
C ASP A 63 0.06 6.87 10.63
N GLY A 64 0.12 8.19 10.44
CA GLY A 64 1.36 8.91 10.16
C GLY A 64 2.23 9.21 11.39
N ASN A 65 1.93 8.62 12.56
CA ASN A 65 2.71 8.85 13.78
C ASN A 65 4.11 8.24 13.65
N THR A 66 5.14 9.05 13.85
CA THR A 66 6.52 8.59 13.73
C THR A 66 7.20 8.30 15.07
N SER A 67 6.46 8.18 16.19
CA SER A 67 7.04 7.83 17.50
C SER A 67 7.71 6.45 17.51
N ASP A 68 8.76 6.26 18.33
CA ASP A 68 9.54 5.01 18.36
C ASP A 68 8.71 3.76 18.64
N ALA A 69 7.77 3.86 19.59
CA ALA A 69 6.88 2.74 19.94
C ALA A 69 5.97 2.35 18.78
N HIS A 70 5.44 3.34 18.07
CA HIS A 70 4.57 3.11 16.92
C HIS A 70 5.34 2.56 15.71
N VAL A 71 6.54 3.10 15.43
CA VAL A 71 7.42 2.56 14.39
C VAL A 71 7.78 1.10 14.67
N LEU A 72 8.05 0.74 15.93
CA LEU A 72 8.30 -0.65 16.31
C LEU A 72 7.06 -1.53 16.08
N GLU A 73 5.87 -1.05 16.45
CA GLU A 73 4.60 -1.75 16.16
C GLU A 73 4.43 -2.01 14.66
N LEU A 74 4.61 -0.99 13.82
CA LEU A 74 4.51 -1.11 12.36
C LEU A 74 5.55 -2.09 11.80
N VAL A 75 6.80 -2.03 12.26
CA VAL A 75 7.85 -2.97 11.82
C VAL A 75 7.49 -4.42 12.17
N LEU A 76 6.94 -4.66 13.36
CA LEU A 76 6.53 -6.00 13.77
C LEU A 76 5.29 -6.47 13.00
N MET A 77 4.23 -5.67 12.93
CA MET A 77 2.98 -6.07 12.29
C MET A 77 3.11 -6.17 10.76
N LEU A 78 3.69 -5.15 10.12
CA LEU A 78 3.82 -5.10 8.67
C LEU A 78 5.01 -5.94 8.19
N GLY A 79 6.15 -5.85 8.86
CA GLY A 79 7.36 -6.61 8.50
C GLY A 79 7.24 -8.10 8.83
N VAL A 80 7.02 -8.45 10.10
CA VAL A 80 6.92 -9.85 10.51
C VAL A 80 5.56 -10.43 10.10
N GLY A 81 4.48 -9.75 10.43
CA GLY A 81 3.11 -10.25 10.23
C GLY A 81 2.70 -10.40 8.76
N ILE A 82 3.11 -9.49 7.87
CA ILE A 82 2.65 -9.49 6.47
C ILE A 82 3.74 -9.92 5.49
N LEU A 83 5.02 -9.62 5.73
CA LEU A 83 6.08 -10.08 4.83
C LEU A 83 6.63 -11.44 5.25
N LEU A 84 7.18 -11.56 6.47
CA LEU A 84 7.90 -12.75 6.87
C LEU A 84 7.01 -13.99 7.01
N LEU A 85 5.96 -13.91 7.83
CA LEU A 85 5.09 -15.06 8.10
C LEU A 85 4.39 -15.58 6.83
N PRO A 86 3.79 -14.74 5.97
CA PRO A 86 3.16 -15.22 4.75
C PRO A 86 4.17 -15.70 3.71
N ALA A 87 5.38 -15.13 3.64
CA ALA A 87 6.44 -15.66 2.78
C ALA A 87 6.89 -17.06 3.25
N MET A 88 7.03 -17.28 4.55
CA MET A 88 7.29 -18.60 5.13
C MET A 88 6.14 -19.56 4.85
N ALA A 89 4.89 -19.14 5.03
CA ALA A 89 3.73 -19.96 4.72
C ALA A 89 3.66 -20.31 3.22
N ALA A 90 3.97 -19.37 2.33
CA ALA A 90 4.06 -19.63 0.89
C ALA A 90 5.15 -20.67 0.58
N ARG A 91 6.32 -20.57 1.23
CA ARG A 91 7.41 -21.52 1.04
C ARG A 91 7.12 -22.91 1.60
N TYR A 92 6.65 -23.01 2.85
CA TYR A 92 6.56 -24.27 3.58
C TYR A 92 5.18 -24.93 3.48
N TRP A 93 4.10 -24.14 3.46
CA TRP A 93 2.73 -24.65 3.44
C TRP A 93 2.13 -24.71 2.03
N LEU A 94 2.31 -23.67 1.21
CA LEU A 94 1.93 -23.70 -0.22
C LEU A 94 2.96 -24.46 -1.07
N ARG A 95 4.19 -24.67 -0.57
CA ARG A 95 5.32 -25.28 -1.31
C ARG A 95 5.69 -24.55 -2.59
N GLU A 96 5.36 -23.26 -2.66
CA GLU A 96 5.59 -22.39 -3.80
C GLU A 96 6.05 -21.03 -3.27
N PRO A 97 7.37 -20.84 -3.09
CA PRO A 97 7.91 -19.60 -2.54
C PRO A 97 7.53 -18.39 -3.40
N LEU A 98 7.44 -17.22 -2.78
CA LEU A 98 7.27 -15.96 -3.51
C LEU A 98 8.55 -15.68 -4.30
N ASP A 99 8.43 -15.44 -5.60
CA ASP A 99 9.56 -15.13 -6.48
C ASP A 99 9.74 -13.62 -6.58
N TYR A 100 10.73 -13.09 -5.87
CA TYR A 100 11.10 -11.69 -5.91
C TYR A 100 11.97 -11.44 -7.14
N ARG A 101 11.34 -11.10 -8.26
CA ARG A 101 12.04 -10.71 -9.50
C ARG A 101 12.63 -9.31 -9.36
N TRP A 102 13.66 -9.19 -8.53
CA TRP A 102 14.30 -7.93 -8.16
C TRP A 102 14.81 -7.17 -9.38
N LEU A 103 15.57 -7.86 -10.22
CA LEU A 103 16.19 -7.31 -11.42
C LEU A 103 15.78 -8.13 -12.64
N ASN A 104 15.44 -7.44 -13.72
CA ASN A 104 15.19 -8.06 -15.02
C ASN A 104 15.95 -7.32 -16.11
N GLY A 105 17.20 -7.72 -16.33
CA GLY A 105 18.06 -7.16 -17.38
C GLY A 105 18.35 -5.66 -17.23
N ARG A 106 18.68 -5.02 -18.34
CA ARG A 106 18.97 -3.57 -18.40
C ARG A 106 17.69 -2.78 -18.63
N TRP A 107 17.56 -1.63 -17.99
CA TRP A 107 16.42 -0.74 -18.20
C TRP A 107 16.44 -0.14 -19.60
N SER A 108 15.32 -0.28 -20.32
CA SER A 108 15.15 0.32 -21.64
C SER A 108 15.06 1.84 -21.56
N LEU A 109 15.28 2.54 -22.68
CA LEU A 109 15.08 3.99 -22.74
C LEU A 109 13.66 4.40 -22.33
N ARG A 110 12.64 3.59 -22.65
CA ARG A 110 11.25 3.84 -22.24
C ARG A 110 11.09 3.81 -20.71
N MET A 111 11.80 2.92 -20.04
CA MET A 111 11.82 2.87 -18.57
C MET A 111 12.49 4.11 -17.99
N TRP A 112 13.64 4.50 -18.53
CA TRP A 112 14.32 5.73 -18.12
C TRP A 112 13.50 7.00 -18.34
N LEU A 113 12.77 7.11 -19.46
CA LEU A 113 11.87 8.23 -19.73
C LEU A 113 10.61 8.20 -18.86
N TRP A 114 10.18 7.02 -18.42
CA TRP A 114 9.01 6.88 -17.57
C TRP A 114 9.27 7.33 -16.13
N LEU A 115 10.51 7.28 -15.62
CA LEU A 115 10.84 7.79 -14.29
C LEU A 115 10.53 9.30 -14.13
N PRO A 116 11.10 10.22 -14.95
CA PRO A 116 10.79 11.65 -14.85
C PRO A 116 9.34 11.96 -15.25
N ALA A 117 8.75 11.22 -16.20
CA ALA A 117 7.34 11.37 -16.54
C ALA A 117 6.43 11.00 -15.37
N GLY A 118 6.71 9.87 -14.71
CA GLY A 118 6.00 9.41 -13.52
C GLY A 118 6.14 10.40 -12.37
N PHE A 119 7.34 10.93 -12.14
CA PHE A 119 7.59 12.01 -11.18
C PHE A 119 6.73 13.24 -11.48
N ALA A 120 6.73 13.73 -12.72
CA ALA A 120 5.95 14.92 -13.10
C ALA A 120 4.44 14.71 -12.95
N ILE A 121 3.94 13.53 -13.32
CA ILE A 121 2.53 13.14 -13.15
C ILE A 121 2.18 13.07 -11.66
N ALA A 122 3.01 12.43 -10.84
CA ALA A 122 2.83 12.33 -9.41
C ALA A 122 2.84 13.70 -8.73
N PHE A 123 3.78 14.58 -9.13
CA PHE A 123 3.85 15.95 -8.65
C PHE A 123 2.58 16.74 -9.00
N ALA A 124 2.17 16.75 -10.26
CA ALA A 124 0.97 17.46 -10.69
C ALA A 124 -0.28 16.95 -9.96
N PHE A 125 -0.39 15.64 -9.80
CA PHE A 125 -1.51 15.02 -9.10
C PHE A 125 -1.50 15.35 -7.61
N LEU A 126 -0.39 15.10 -6.90
CA LEU A 126 -0.30 15.34 -5.47
C LEU A 126 -0.44 16.82 -5.15
N TRP A 127 0.09 17.71 -5.99
CA TRP A 127 -0.16 19.14 -5.88
C TRP A 127 -1.66 19.45 -5.95
N PHE A 128 -2.36 18.94 -6.96
CA PHE A 128 -3.81 19.15 -7.09
C PHE A 128 -4.58 18.56 -5.91
N TYR A 129 -4.17 17.39 -5.43
CA TYR A 129 -4.80 16.72 -4.31
C TYR A 129 -4.61 17.49 -2.98
N PHE A 130 -3.39 17.93 -2.68
CA PHE A 130 -3.07 18.68 -1.46
C PHE A 130 -3.53 20.16 -1.49
N ASN A 131 -3.71 20.76 -2.66
CA ASN A 131 -4.08 22.18 -2.75
C ASN A 131 -5.58 22.40 -3.03
N ILE A 132 -6.22 21.50 -3.78
CA ILE A 132 -7.59 21.69 -4.25
C ILE A 132 -8.55 20.68 -3.63
N LEU A 133 -8.25 19.39 -3.72
CA LEU A 133 -9.22 18.34 -3.36
C LEU A 133 -9.30 18.09 -1.84
N THR A 134 -8.14 17.99 -1.17
CA THR A 134 -8.06 17.67 0.27
C THR A 134 -6.96 18.49 0.97
N PRO A 135 -7.17 19.80 1.20
CA PRO A 135 -6.13 20.68 1.76
C PRO A 135 -5.63 20.31 3.15
N THR A 136 -6.44 19.58 3.92
CA THR A 136 -6.17 19.16 5.30
C THR A 136 -5.44 17.82 5.40
N LEU A 137 -5.15 17.17 4.27
CA LEU A 137 -4.55 15.83 4.24
C LEU A 137 -3.22 15.72 5.01
N HIS A 138 -2.41 16.76 4.97
CA HIS A 138 -1.13 16.84 5.66
C HIS A 138 -1.24 16.65 7.19
N HIS A 139 -2.42 16.87 7.80
CA HIS A 139 -2.64 16.61 9.22
C HIS A 139 -2.59 15.13 9.61
N SER A 140 -2.69 14.22 8.64
CA SER A 140 -2.51 12.77 8.88
C SER A 140 -1.07 12.42 9.27
N TRP A 141 -0.11 13.31 8.99
CA TRP A 141 1.29 13.21 9.40
C TRP A 141 1.63 14.42 10.28
N PRO A 142 1.41 14.33 11.60
CA PRO A 142 1.66 15.44 12.51
C PRO A 142 3.15 15.77 12.58
N LEU A 143 3.50 17.04 12.36
CA LEU A 143 4.85 17.56 12.46
C LEU A 143 4.92 18.70 13.51
N PRO A 144 6.07 18.87 14.19
CA PRO A 144 6.21 19.89 15.23
C PRO A 144 6.16 21.31 14.64
N LEU A 145 5.34 22.19 15.22
CA LEU A 145 5.26 23.60 14.78
C LEU A 145 6.39 24.47 15.32
N GLU A 146 6.98 24.08 16.46
CA GLU A 146 8.03 24.81 17.17
C GLU A 146 9.23 23.89 17.44
N GLY A 147 10.42 24.47 17.53
CA GLY A 147 11.66 23.73 17.80
C GLY A 147 12.38 23.22 16.55
N ASP A 148 13.38 22.36 16.77
CA ASP A 148 14.11 21.68 15.70
C ASP A 148 13.19 20.64 15.03
N ARG A 149 13.10 20.70 13.70
CA ARG A 149 12.22 19.87 12.86
C ARG A 149 13.00 18.88 12.00
N ASP A 150 14.32 18.93 12.01
CA ASP A 150 15.16 18.15 11.10
C ASP A 150 14.98 16.65 11.37
N GLU A 151 14.94 16.24 12.64
CA GLU A 151 14.67 14.85 13.00
C GLU A 151 13.28 14.39 12.55
N ALA A 152 12.23 15.17 12.82
CA ALA A 152 10.86 14.83 12.44
C ALA A 152 10.69 14.69 10.91
N LEU A 153 11.31 15.60 10.15
CA LEU A 153 11.34 15.54 8.69
C LEU A 153 12.10 14.30 8.20
N TRP A 154 13.22 13.95 8.83
CA TRP A 154 13.96 12.74 8.45
C TRP A 154 13.18 11.47 8.72
N ARG A 155 12.54 11.39 9.89
CA ARG A 155 11.68 10.25 10.27
C ARG A 155 10.52 10.12 9.30
N LEU A 156 9.89 11.24 8.91
CA LEU A 156 8.82 11.23 7.91
C LEU A 156 9.33 10.77 6.54
N PHE A 157 10.44 11.33 6.04
CA PHE A 157 11.00 10.93 4.75
C PHE A 157 11.30 9.43 4.72
N TRP A 158 12.06 8.93 5.70
CA TRP A 158 12.43 7.53 5.74
C TRP A 158 11.21 6.64 6.00
N GLY A 159 10.28 7.08 6.84
CA GLY A 159 9.01 6.42 7.07
C GLY A 159 8.21 6.22 5.78
N CYS A 160 7.96 7.29 5.03
CA CYS A 160 7.27 7.22 3.73
C CYS A 160 7.98 6.25 2.77
N ASN A 161 9.30 6.41 2.59
CA ASN A 161 10.06 5.59 1.63
C ASN A 161 10.14 4.10 2.06
N PHE A 162 10.27 3.80 3.35
CA PHE A 162 10.26 2.42 3.83
C PHE A 162 8.89 1.77 3.67
N VAL A 163 7.82 2.53 3.91
CA VAL A 163 6.45 2.10 3.62
C VAL A 163 6.27 1.86 2.13
N GLY A 164 6.79 2.72 1.25
CA GLY A 164 6.72 2.50 -0.21
C GLY A 164 7.45 1.23 -0.67
N ILE A 165 8.62 0.90 -0.08
CA ILE A 165 9.26 -0.39 -0.33
C ILE A 165 8.38 -1.53 0.15
N TRP A 166 7.82 -1.40 1.36
CA TRP A 166 6.93 -2.39 1.93
C TRP A 166 5.68 -2.61 1.08
N ASP A 167 5.09 -1.56 0.52
CA ASP A 167 3.93 -1.60 -0.36
C ASP A 167 4.18 -2.47 -1.59
N GLU A 168 5.33 -2.32 -2.24
CA GLU A 168 5.69 -3.16 -3.39
C GLU A 168 5.88 -4.63 -3.00
N LEU A 169 6.47 -4.88 -1.82
CA LEU A 169 6.67 -6.23 -1.31
C LEU A 169 5.35 -6.90 -0.93
N ALA A 170 4.44 -6.16 -0.28
CA ALA A 170 3.18 -6.67 0.21
C ALA A 170 2.14 -6.81 -0.92
N PHE A 171 1.93 -5.76 -1.72
CA PHE A 171 0.83 -5.74 -2.68
C PHE A 171 1.21 -6.33 -4.03
N ILE A 172 2.43 -6.08 -4.52
CA ILE A 172 2.88 -6.68 -5.78
C ILE A 172 3.45 -8.08 -5.52
N ASN A 173 4.48 -8.20 -4.70
CA ASN A 173 5.21 -9.47 -4.58
C ASN A 173 4.46 -10.53 -3.75
N PHE A 174 3.55 -10.13 -2.87
CA PHE A 174 2.74 -11.07 -2.09
C PHE A 174 1.30 -11.16 -2.62
N VAL A 175 0.46 -10.13 -2.50
CA VAL A 175 -0.96 -10.20 -2.88
C VAL A 175 -1.15 -10.49 -4.38
N PHE A 176 -0.56 -9.69 -5.27
CA PHE A 176 -0.71 -9.87 -6.72
C PHE A 176 -0.10 -11.20 -7.20
N VAL A 177 1.10 -11.57 -6.75
CA VAL A 177 1.72 -12.85 -7.12
C VAL A 177 0.86 -14.03 -6.67
N LEU A 178 0.36 -14.03 -5.42
CA LEU A 178 -0.53 -15.11 -4.96
C LEU A 178 -1.81 -15.20 -5.78
N LEU A 179 -2.45 -14.07 -6.08
CA LEU A 179 -3.66 -14.04 -6.90
C LEU A 179 -3.39 -14.48 -8.35
N SER A 180 -2.24 -14.12 -8.92
CA SER A 180 -1.86 -14.48 -10.28
C SER A 180 -1.63 -15.99 -10.48
N ARG A 181 -1.48 -16.77 -9.40
CA ARG A 181 -1.40 -18.24 -9.45
C ARG A 181 -2.75 -18.91 -9.70
N SER A 182 -3.85 -18.19 -9.45
CA SER A 182 -5.22 -18.71 -9.56
C SER A 182 -6.06 -17.94 -10.57
N PHE A 183 -5.68 -16.70 -10.89
CA PHE A 183 -6.45 -15.83 -11.77
C PHE A 183 -5.59 -15.22 -12.89
N GLY A 184 -6.29 -14.70 -13.90
CA GLY A 184 -5.68 -13.87 -14.93
C GLY A 184 -5.13 -12.56 -14.37
N PHE A 185 -4.29 -11.90 -15.17
CA PHE A 185 -3.68 -10.64 -14.78
C PHE A 185 -4.69 -9.58 -14.38
N ARG A 186 -5.81 -9.46 -15.11
CA ARG A 186 -6.76 -8.36 -14.90
C ARG A 186 -7.42 -8.49 -13.54
N GLU A 187 -7.85 -9.69 -13.20
CA GLU A 187 -8.50 -10.03 -11.94
C GLU A 187 -7.52 -9.86 -10.77
N ALA A 188 -6.29 -10.38 -10.92
CA ALA A 188 -5.26 -10.24 -9.90
C ALA A 188 -4.87 -8.77 -9.66
N ASN A 189 -4.73 -7.97 -10.71
CA ASN A 189 -4.39 -6.54 -10.63
C ASN A 189 -5.55 -5.72 -10.05
N LEU A 190 -6.79 -6.02 -10.42
CA LEU A 190 -7.95 -5.36 -9.81
C LEU A 190 -8.03 -5.67 -8.31
N ALA A 191 -7.87 -6.93 -7.93
CA ALA A 191 -7.93 -7.34 -6.53
C ALA A 191 -6.76 -6.75 -5.70
N GLN A 192 -5.53 -6.79 -6.19
CA GLN A 192 -4.39 -6.12 -5.54
C GLN A 192 -4.65 -4.62 -5.37
N ALA A 193 -5.21 -3.95 -6.38
CA ALA A 193 -5.50 -2.52 -6.30
C ALA A 193 -6.55 -2.22 -5.22
N VAL A 194 -7.54 -3.09 -5.02
CA VAL A 194 -8.49 -2.97 -3.90
C VAL A 194 -7.77 -3.13 -2.55
N PHE A 195 -6.86 -4.09 -2.40
CA PHE A 195 -6.07 -4.26 -1.16
C PHE A 195 -5.24 -3.02 -0.85
N PHE A 196 -4.49 -2.54 -1.84
CA PHE A 196 -3.65 -1.35 -1.73
C PHE A 196 -4.48 -0.11 -1.37
N ALA A 197 -5.56 0.13 -2.10
CA ALA A 197 -6.43 1.28 -1.86
C ALA A 197 -7.11 1.21 -0.48
N SER A 198 -7.49 0.02 -0.02
CA SER A 198 -8.09 -0.13 1.32
C SER A 198 -7.09 0.16 2.44
N PHE A 199 -5.83 -0.24 2.27
CA PHE A 199 -4.74 0.05 3.19
C PHE A 199 -4.41 1.53 3.27
N LEU A 200 -4.17 2.18 2.13
CA LEU A 200 -3.84 3.61 2.11
C LEU A 200 -5.03 4.51 2.47
N HIS A 201 -6.27 4.06 2.22
CA HIS A 201 -7.45 4.75 2.73
C HIS A 201 -7.48 4.79 4.25
N GLU A 202 -7.18 3.66 4.91
CA GLU A 202 -7.08 3.59 6.37
C GLU A 202 -5.97 4.50 6.92
N MET A 203 -4.87 4.66 6.18
CA MET A 203 -3.75 5.49 6.60
C MET A 203 -4.05 6.99 6.61
N ALA A 204 -4.55 7.52 5.50
CA ALA A 204 -4.70 8.97 5.31
C ALA A 204 -5.51 9.38 4.07
N PHE A 205 -5.53 8.54 3.03
CA PHE A 205 -6.06 8.92 1.72
C PHE A 205 -7.58 8.84 1.67
N VAL A 206 -8.25 9.89 2.15
CA VAL A 206 -9.71 10.04 2.22
C VAL A 206 -10.29 10.88 1.07
N GLY A 207 -11.61 10.94 0.96
CA GLY A 207 -12.31 11.74 -0.05
C GLY A 207 -12.01 11.25 -1.47
N TRP A 208 -11.26 12.06 -2.25
CA TRP A 208 -10.80 11.68 -3.60
C TRP A 208 -9.56 10.77 -3.59
N GLY A 209 -8.99 10.48 -2.42
CA GLY A 209 -7.84 9.59 -2.26
C GLY A 209 -8.07 8.18 -2.83
N PRO A 210 -9.13 7.45 -2.41
CA PRO A 210 -9.33 6.05 -2.77
C PRO A 210 -9.41 5.78 -4.28
N PRO A 211 -10.16 6.57 -5.10
CA PRO A 211 -10.13 6.40 -6.54
C PRO A 211 -8.73 6.58 -7.16
N VAL A 212 -7.92 7.48 -6.61
CA VAL A 212 -6.59 7.76 -7.19
C VAL A 212 -5.55 6.74 -6.78
N ILE A 213 -5.46 6.41 -5.49
CA ILE A 213 -4.57 5.34 -5.04
C ILE A 213 -4.94 4.00 -5.70
N PHE A 214 -6.22 3.76 -6.00
CA PHE A 214 -6.64 2.60 -6.79
C PHE A 214 -6.11 2.66 -8.23
N ALA A 215 -6.21 3.81 -8.91
CA ALA A 215 -5.65 3.98 -10.26
C ALA A 215 -4.12 3.84 -10.27
N PHE A 216 -3.44 4.40 -9.28
CA PHE A 216 -2.00 4.25 -9.06
C PHE A 216 -1.62 2.77 -8.90
N ALA A 217 -2.34 2.04 -8.05
CA ALA A 217 -2.15 0.62 -7.82
C ALA A 217 -2.32 -0.23 -9.09
N LEU A 218 -3.27 0.13 -9.96
CA LEU A 218 -3.42 -0.53 -11.26
C LEU A 218 -2.23 -0.28 -12.18
N ILE A 219 -1.68 0.93 -12.18
CA ILE A 219 -0.49 1.30 -12.97
C ILE A 219 0.75 0.58 -12.44
N GLN A 220 0.89 0.44 -11.12
CA GLN A 220 2.01 -0.30 -10.51
C GLN A 220 2.03 -1.76 -10.98
N GLY A 221 0.93 -2.50 -10.86
CA GLY A 221 0.91 -3.90 -11.30
C GLY A 221 1.00 -4.07 -12.83
N LEU A 222 0.51 -3.11 -13.62
CA LEU A 222 0.78 -3.07 -15.07
C LEU A 222 2.27 -2.83 -15.37
N THR A 223 2.92 -1.95 -14.63
CA THR A 223 4.35 -1.66 -14.75
C THR A 223 5.16 -2.90 -14.39
N TYR A 224 4.77 -3.64 -13.34
CA TYR A 224 5.38 -4.92 -12.99
C TYR A 224 5.27 -5.92 -14.11
N ARG A 225 4.08 -6.11 -14.66
CA ARG A 225 3.88 -7.06 -15.75
C ARG A 225 4.72 -6.72 -16.98
N ARG A 226 4.91 -5.44 -17.28
CA ARG A 226 5.69 -4.99 -18.46
C ARG A 226 7.20 -5.04 -18.26
N THR A 227 7.67 -4.76 -17.06
CA THR A 227 9.12 -4.64 -16.78
C THR A 227 9.69 -5.92 -16.18
N GLY A 228 8.87 -6.69 -15.45
CA GLY A 228 9.30 -7.86 -14.70
C GLY A 228 10.33 -7.55 -13.60
N SER A 229 10.45 -6.29 -13.19
CA SER A 229 11.52 -5.80 -12.31
C SER A 229 10.92 -5.11 -11.09
N LEU A 230 10.94 -5.79 -9.95
CA LEU A 230 10.45 -5.25 -8.68
C LEU A 230 11.24 -3.99 -8.28
N LEU A 231 12.57 -3.98 -8.47
CA LEU A 231 13.40 -2.80 -8.18
C LEU A 231 12.95 -1.56 -8.97
N TYR A 232 12.49 -1.76 -10.21
CA TYR A 232 12.10 -0.63 -11.04
C TYR A 232 10.84 0.05 -10.51
N ILE A 233 9.88 -0.74 -10.02
CA ILE A 233 8.66 -0.20 -9.41
C ILE A 233 8.96 0.40 -8.05
N VAL A 234 9.80 -0.24 -7.25
CA VAL A 234 10.28 0.35 -5.99
C VAL A 234 10.89 1.72 -6.25
N VAL A 235 11.79 1.87 -7.21
CA VAL A 235 12.34 3.18 -7.57
C VAL A 235 11.26 4.16 -8.01
N LEU A 236 10.31 3.73 -8.85
CA LEU A 236 9.19 4.59 -9.25
C LEU A 236 8.33 5.02 -8.06
N HIS A 237 8.07 4.12 -7.11
CA HIS A 237 7.31 4.38 -5.88
C HIS A 237 8.06 5.38 -5.00
N LEU A 238 9.34 5.16 -4.74
CA LEU A 238 10.17 6.07 -3.93
C LEU A 238 10.24 7.48 -4.52
N LEU A 239 10.18 7.62 -5.86
CA LEU A 239 10.05 8.93 -6.50
C LEU A 239 8.70 9.59 -6.16
N VAL A 240 7.60 8.83 -6.17
CA VAL A 240 6.28 9.32 -5.77
C VAL A 240 6.26 9.67 -4.27
N ASP A 241 6.85 8.85 -3.42
CA ASP A 241 6.93 9.11 -1.97
C ASP A 241 7.78 10.33 -1.64
N SER A 242 8.84 10.56 -2.40
CA SER A 242 9.65 11.78 -2.28
C SER A 242 8.83 13.02 -2.58
N VAL A 243 7.93 12.94 -3.58
CA VAL A 243 6.97 14.02 -3.88
C VAL A 243 5.92 14.14 -2.76
N LEU A 244 5.39 13.03 -2.26
CA LEU A 244 4.43 13.02 -1.15
C LEU A 244 5.02 13.70 0.09
N PHE A 245 6.23 13.31 0.47
CA PHE A 245 6.99 13.93 1.55
C PHE A 245 7.17 15.43 1.32
N TYR A 246 7.59 15.82 0.11
CA TYR A 246 7.73 17.24 -0.24
C TYR A 246 6.40 18.00 -0.05
N MET A 247 5.28 17.45 -0.52
CA MET A 247 3.96 18.09 -0.36
C MET A 247 3.54 18.20 1.10
N ILE A 248 3.77 17.18 1.92
CA ILE A 248 3.48 17.20 3.35
C ILE A 248 4.33 18.28 4.04
N ALA A 249 5.64 18.25 3.83
CA ALA A 249 6.58 19.16 4.48
C ALA A 249 6.35 20.61 4.05
N ASN A 250 6.08 20.87 2.77
CA ASN A 250 5.76 22.20 2.27
C ASN A 250 4.42 22.71 2.83
N ARG A 251 3.46 21.82 3.12
CA ARG A 251 2.17 22.23 3.69
C ARG A 251 2.26 22.60 5.17
N TRP A 252 3.08 21.88 5.94
CA TRP A 252 3.40 22.23 7.33
C TRP A 252 4.34 23.45 7.42
N TYR A 253 5.28 23.57 6.49
CA TYR A 253 6.29 24.63 6.47
C TYR A 253 6.34 25.28 5.07
N PRO A 254 5.44 26.24 4.79
CA PRO A 254 5.45 26.95 3.52
C PRO A 254 6.82 27.58 3.23
N GLY A 255 7.36 27.34 2.04
CA GLY A 255 8.72 27.78 1.68
C GLY A 255 9.81 26.74 1.87
N TRP A 256 9.52 25.60 2.51
CA TRP A 256 10.47 24.51 2.70
C TRP A 256 10.61 23.66 1.42
N GLY A 257 11.86 23.39 1.00
CA GLY A 257 12.21 22.55 -0.15
C GLY A 257 12.55 23.31 -1.44
N TRP A 258 12.51 22.60 -2.57
CA TRP A 258 12.77 23.14 -3.91
C TRP A 258 11.58 23.97 -4.41
N HIS A 259 11.84 25.18 -4.89
CA HIS A 259 10.86 26.03 -5.58
C HIS A 259 11.18 25.98 -7.09
N PRO A 260 10.23 25.60 -7.97
CA PRO A 260 10.41 25.80 -9.41
C PRO A 260 10.45 27.29 -9.78
#